data_AF-A0A1G1SZX2-F1
#
_entry.id   AF-A0A1G1SZX2-F1
#
_cell.length_a   1.000
_cell.length_b   1.000
_cell.length_c   1.000
_cell.angle_alpha   90.00
_cell.angle_beta   90.00
_cell.angle_gamma   90.00
#
_symmetry.space_group_name_H-M   'P 1'
#
loop_
_entity.id
_entity.type
_entity.pdbx_description
1 polymer ?
#
loop_
_entity_poly.entity_id
_entity_poly.type
_entity_poly.pdbx_seq_one_letter_code
_entity_poly.pdbx_strand_id
1 'polypeptide(L)' 'MNRYQFIQACTEPWPVQLLCQLLAVSTAGYYQWRQRPAQPAATWQPAAQAAFTRHARRYGTRRLRAKL' A
#
# COMPACT_ATOMS: atom_id res chain seq x y z
N MET A 1 -7.79 3.07 -8.15
CA MET A 1 -8.63 3.12 -6.93
C MET A 1 -8.89 1.68 -6.48
N ASN A 2 -8.54 1.32 -5.24
CA ASN A 2 -8.84 -0.02 -4.69
C ASN A 2 -10.33 -0.12 -4.32
N ARG A 3 -10.96 -1.30 -4.40
CA ARG A 3 -12.34 -1.55 -3.97
C ARG A 3 -12.59 -1.08 -2.52
N TYR A 4 -11.63 -1.30 -1.63
CA TYR A 4 -11.75 -0.85 -0.23
C TYR A 4 -11.67 0.67 -0.07
N GLN A 5 -10.89 1.37 -0.92
CA GLN A 5 -10.87 2.84 -0.95
C GLN A 5 -12.21 3.42 -1.42
N PHE A 6 -12.83 2.77 -2.41
CA PHE A 6 -14.16 3.16 -2.86
C PHE A 6 -15.20 2.99 -1.74
N ILE A 7 -15.18 1.86 -1.02
CA ILE A 7 -16.09 1.63 0.12
C ILE A 7 -15.90 2.73 1.18
N GLN A 8 -14.66 3.09 1.51
CA GLN A 8 -14.36 4.13 2.48
C GLN A 8 -14.91 5.50 2.06
N ALA A 9 -14.81 5.86 0.77
CA ALA A 9 -15.33 7.12 0.25
C ALA A 9 -16.87 7.19 0.25
N CYS A 10 -17.55 6.05 0.22
CA CYS A 10 -19.02 5.95 0.15
C CYS A 10 -19.68 5.55 1.49
N THR A 11 -18.95 5.54 2.61
CA THR A 11 -19.48 5.06 3.90
C THR A 11 -20.45 6.07 4.57
N GLU A 12 -20.43 7.35 4.18
CA GLU A 12 -21.26 8.40 4.81
C GLU A 12 -22.78 8.33 4.50
N PRO A 13 -23.26 7.81 3.35
CA PRO A 13 -24.69 7.60 3.10
C PRO A 13 -25.13 6.12 3.12
N TRP A 14 -24.20 5.17 3.12
CA TRP A 14 -24.49 3.75 2.91
C TRP A 14 -23.75 2.85 3.91
N PRO A 15 -24.41 1.81 4.45
CA PRO A 15 -23.74 0.89 5.37
C PRO A 15 -22.65 0.09 4.66
N VAL A 16 -21.50 -0.06 5.34
CA VAL A 16 -20.32 -0.80 4.83
C VAL A 16 -20.67 -2.22 4.37
N GLN A 17 -21.57 -2.90 5.08
CA GLN A 17 -22.03 -4.25 4.74
C GLN A 17 -22.64 -4.32 3.34
N LEU A 18 -23.50 -3.36 3.00
CA LEU A 18 -24.15 -3.27 1.70
C LEU A 18 -23.11 -3.01 0.59
N LEU A 19 -22.18 -2.08 0.83
CA LEU A 19 -21.10 -1.80 -0.12
C LEU A 19 -20.17 -3.01 -0.31
N CYS A 20 -19.90 -3.76 0.75
CA CYS A 20 -19.11 -4.99 0.68
C CYS A 20 -19.81 -6.08 -0.15
N GLN A 21 -21.13 -6.23 0.02
CA GLN A 21 -21.95 -7.15 -0.78
C GLN A 21 -21.98 -6.74 -2.25
N LEU A 22 -22.20 -5.46 -2.57
CA LEU A 22 -22.23 -4.94 -3.94
C LEU A 22 -20.91 -5.18 -4.68
N LEU A 23 -19.78 -5.09 -3.98
CA LEU A 23 -18.44 -5.24 -4.56
C LEU A 23 -17.86 -6.66 -4.40
N ALA A 24 -18.67 -7.60 -3.91
CA ALA A 24 -18.27 -8.99 -3.66
C ALA A 24 -16.96 -9.10 -2.85
N VAL A 25 -16.82 -8.28 -1.81
CA VAL A 25 -15.68 -8.30 -0.87
C VAL A 25 -16.16 -8.63 0.54
N SER A 26 -15.28 -9.25 1.34
CA SER A 26 -15.60 -9.55 2.74
C SER A 26 -15.52 -8.28 3.59
N THR A 27 -16.49 -8.13 4.50
CA THR A 27 -16.47 -7.10 5.56
C THR A 27 -15.25 -7.24 6.45
N ALA A 28 -14.88 -8.47 6.81
CA ALA A 28 -13.66 -8.73 7.58
C ALA A 28 -12.40 -8.22 6.85
N GLY A 29 -12.32 -8.41 5.53
CA GLY A 29 -11.23 -7.90 4.70
C GLY A 29 -11.21 -6.37 4.62
N TYR A 30 -12.38 -5.73 4.56
CA TYR A 30 -12.48 -4.27 4.62
C TYR A 30 -11.95 -3.70 5.94
N TYR A 31 -12.37 -4.25 7.08
CA TYR A 31 -11.89 -3.78 8.37
C TYR A 31 -10.41 -4.09 8.59
N GLN A 32 -9.93 -5.25 8.13
CA GLN A 32 -8.50 -5.56 8.17
C GLN A 32 -7.69 -4.59 7.30
N TRP A 33 -8.18 -4.25 6.11
CA TRP A 33 -7.55 -3.25 5.25
C TRP A 33 -7.55 -1.86 5.92
N ARG A 34 -8.65 -1.45 6.54
CA ARG A 34 -8.77 -0.16 7.24
C ARG A 34 -7.89 -0.09 8.49
N GLN A 35 -7.70 -1.20 9.19
CA GLN A 35 -6.84 -1.32 10.37
C GLN A 35 -5.36 -1.46 10.02
N ARG A 36 -4.99 -1.71 8.75
CA ARG A 36 -3.58 -1.77 8.39
C ARG A 36 -2.96 -0.41 8.71
N PRO A 37 -1.97 -0.35 9.61
CA PRO A 37 -1.19 0.87 9.75
C PRO A 37 -0.63 1.18 8.37
N ALA A 38 -0.72 2.44 7.95
CA ALA A 38 0.08 2.91 6.83
C ALA A 38 1.51 2.49 7.17
N GLN A 39 2.04 1.50 6.44
CA GLN A 39 3.39 1.02 6.68
C GLN A 39 4.25 2.27 6.64
N PRO A 40 5.00 2.60 7.73
CA PRO A 40 5.87 3.76 7.69
C PRO A 40 6.74 3.54 6.45
N ALA A 41 6.71 4.52 5.54
CA ALA A 41 7.56 4.49 4.36
C ALA A 41 8.96 4.17 4.89
N ALA A 42 9.49 3.02 4.49
CA ALA A 42 10.67 2.52 5.15
C ALA A 42 11.77 3.56 4.91
N THR A 43 12.32 4.11 5.97
CA THR A 43 13.17 5.32 5.93
C THR A 43 14.37 5.17 4.99
N TRP A 44 14.77 3.94 4.69
CA TRP A 44 15.84 3.57 3.76
C TRP A 44 15.42 3.54 2.28
N GLN A 45 14.12 3.46 1.95
CA GLN A 45 13.60 3.43 0.57
C GLN A 45 14.11 4.60 -0.30
N PRO A 46 14.06 5.87 0.15
CA PRO A 46 14.58 6.98 -0.66
C PRO A 46 16.08 6.86 -0.92
N ALA A 47 16.88 6.45 0.08
CA ALA A 47 18.32 6.23 -0.09
C ALA A 47 18.60 5.09 -1.08
N ALA A 48 17.82 4.01 -1.02
CA ALA A 48 17.95 2.87 -1.93
C ALA A 48 17.61 3.26 -3.37
N GLN A 49 16.55 4.04 -3.54
CA GLN A 49 16.14 4.56 -4.85
C GLN A 49 17.23 5.46 -5.44
N ALA A 50 17.82 6.35 -4.63
CA ALA A 50 18.91 7.24 -5.04
C ALA A 50 20.18 6.48 -5.44
N ALA A 51 20.55 5.44 -4.69
CA ALA A 51 21.68 4.57 -5.05
C ALA A 51 21.39 3.80 -6.35
N PHE A 52 20.16 3.34 -6.55
CA PHE A 52 19.75 2.60 -7.75
C PHE A 52 19.74 3.46 -9.01
N THR A 53 19.24 4.70 -8.93
CA THR A 53 19.26 5.66 -10.04
C THR A 53 20.68 6.13 -10.35
N ARG A 54 21.49 6.45 -9.32
CA ARG A 54 22.90 6.85 -9.50
C ARG A 54 23.72 5.82 -10.26
N HIS A 55 23.45 4.54 -10.04
CA HIS A 55 24.17 3.45 -10.73
C HIS A 55 23.44 2.94 -11.99
N ALA A 56 22.50 3.72 -12.53
CA ALA A 56 21.75 3.40 -13.75
C ALA A 56 21.16 1.98 -13.74
N ARG A 57 20.69 1.51 -12.58
CA ARG A 57 20.13 0.18 -12.37
C ARG A 57 21.07 -1.00 -12.64
N ARG A 58 22.38 -0.75 -12.82
CA ARG A 58 23.40 -1.81 -12.99
C ARG A 58 23.67 -2.57 -11.70
N TYR A 59 23.44 -1.93 -10.55
CA TYR A 59 23.71 -2.55 -9.26
C TYR A 59 22.50 -3.37 -8.83
N GLY A 60 22.72 -4.68 -8.74
CA GLY A 60 21.77 -5.59 -8.10
C GLY A 60 21.70 -5.38 -6.59
N THR A 61 20.74 -6.08 -5.95
CA THR A 61 20.41 -5.98 -4.52
C THR A 61 21.61 -6.07 -3.58
N ARG A 62 22.58 -6.95 -3.87
CA ARG A 62 23.77 -7.12 -3.04
C ARG A 62 24.69 -5.89 -3.05
N ARG A 63 24.88 -5.25 -4.21
CA ARG A 63 25.74 -4.06 -4.35
C ARG A 63 25.05 -2.79 -3.86
N LEU A 64 23.72 -2.74 -3.95
CA LEU A 64 22.91 -1.67 -3.35
C LEU A 64 22.99 -1.69 -1.82
N ARG A 65 22.82 -2.85 -1.19
CA ARG A 65 22.89 -2.97 0.29
C ARG A 65 24.26 -2.62 0.87
N ALA A 66 25.34 -2.73 0.11
CA ALA A 66 26.68 -2.31 0.54
C ALA A 66 26.93 -0.79 0.44
N LYS A 67 26.02 -0.04 -0.22
CA LYS A 67 26.12 1.41 -0.44
C LYS A 67 25.03 2.22 0.29
N LEU A 68 24.07 1.52 0.90
CA LEU A 68 23.02 2.04 1.78
C LEU A 68 23.52 2.08 3.21
#